data_AF-X1KE41-F1
#
_entry.id   AF-X1KE41-F1
#
_cell.length_a   1.000
_cell.length_b   1.000
_cell.length_c   1.000
_cell.angle_alpha   90.00
_cell.angle_beta   90.00
_cell.angle_gamma   90.00
#
_symmetry.space_group_name_H-M   'P 1'
#
loop_
_entity.id
_entity.type
_entity.pdbx_description
1 polymer ?
#
loop_
_entity_poly.entity_id
_entity_poly.type
_entity_poly.pdbx_seq_one_letter_code
_entity_poly.pdbx_strand_id
1 'polypeptide(L)'
;TNFDSSVIADYIKKTLDQGVKPNEIVVLSRIHILLNKLSQELESLGVPHEKIGRKLELTNSEGFRRFHAFLKLMVNPYDNFGFLLIRELLGISRESYDKIRLIATQEGKSHFQEWWGKISIYEDKKRAYFAATKTSAIYPAELWKAFAEELNYP
;
A
#
# COMPACT_ATOMS: atom_id res chain seq x y z
N THR A 1 -8.30 31.62 -21.10
CA THR A 1 -6.97 32.02 -21.60
C THR A 1 -6.09 30.80 -21.62
N ASN A 2 -5.75 30.27 -22.81
CA ASN A 2 -4.81 29.14 -22.91
C ASN A 2 -3.43 29.64 -22.50
N PHE A 3 -2.94 29.21 -21.34
CA PHE A 3 -1.54 29.42 -20.96
C PHE A 3 -0.71 28.42 -21.74
N ASP A 4 0.13 28.94 -22.64
CA ASP A 4 1.01 28.12 -23.46
C ASP A 4 2.31 27.83 -22.69
N SER A 5 2.49 26.57 -22.29
CA SER A 5 3.68 26.11 -21.57
C SER A 5 4.94 26.24 -22.41
N SER A 6 4.84 26.17 -23.74
CA SER A 6 5.99 26.29 -24.65
C SER A 6 6.61 27.69 -24.58
N VAL A 7 5.78 28.74 -24.62
CA VAL A 7 6.22 30.14 -24.55
C VAL A 7 6.94 30.43 -23.24
N ILE A 8 6.44 29.87 -22.13
CA ILE A 8 7.06 30.03 -20.81
C ILE A 8 8.39 29.27 -20.75
N ALA A 9 8.45 28.05 -21.28
CA ALA A 9 9.67 27.26 -21.30
C ALA A 9 10.78 27.93 -22.15
N ASP A 10 10.41 28.47 -23.31
CA ASP A 10 11.32 29.24 -24.17
C ASP A 10 11.81 30.52 -23.48
N TYR A 11 10.93 31.21 -22.75
CA TYR A 11 11.30 32.39 -21.98
C TYR A 11 12.32 32.04 -20.89
N ILE A 12 12.06 30.99 -20.10
CA ILE A 12 12.98 30.52 -19.06
C ILE A 12 14.33 30.14 -19.65
N LYS A 13 14.35 29.41 -20.77
CA LYS A 13 15.59 29.03 -21.45
C LYS A 13 16.41 30.26 -21.86
N LYS A 14 15.77 31.24 -22.50
CA LYS A 14 16.44 32.51 -22.87
C LYS A 14 17.00 33.24 -21.66
N THR A 15 16.27 33.26 -20.54
CA THR A 15 16.72 33.90 -19.30
C THR A 15 17.95 33.19 -18.72
N LEU A 16 18.00 31.86 -18.78
CA LEU A 16 19.17 31.07 -18.38
C LEU A 16 20.37 31.33 -19.32
N ASP A 17 20.13 31.38 -20.62
CA ASP A 17 21.16 31.68 -21.63
C ASP A 17 21.76 33.10 -21.44
N GLN A 18 21.00 34.02 -20.84
CA GLN A 18 21.46 35.36 -20.45
C GLN A 18 22.30 35.39 -19.15
N GLY A 19 22.52 34.24 -18.51
CA GLY A 19 23.37 34.10 -17.32
C GLY A 19 22.63 34.15 -15.99
N VAL A 20 21.29 34.21 -15.98
CA VAL A 20 20.51 34.07 -14.75
C VAL A 20 20.67 32.65 -14.21
N LYS A 21 20.84 32.51 -12.89
CA LYS A 21 21.05 31.20 -12.29
C LYS A 21 19.72 30.46 -12.14
N PRO A 22 19.68 29.13 -12.32
CA PRO A 22 18.45 28.35 -12.15
C PRO A 22 17.74 28.54 -10.81
N ASN A 23 18.50 28.73 -9.72
CA ASN A 23 17.97 28.95 -8.37
C ASN A 23 17.33 30.33 -8.15
N GLU A 24 17.45 31.24 -9.11
CA GLU A 24 16.82 32.57 -9.09
C GLU A 24 15.46 32.56 -9.81
N ILE A 25 15.08 31.43 -10.43
CA ILE A 25 13.84 31.28 -11.16
C ILE A 25 12.88 30.37 -10.37
N VAL A 26 11.69 30.89 -10.08
CA VAL A 26 10.60 30.10 -9.49
C VAL A 26 9.33 30.28 -10.32
N VAL A 27 8.65 29.17 -10.63
CA VAL A 27 7.38 29.19 -11.34
C VAL A 27 6.27 28.76 -10.39
N LEU A 28 5.33 29.67 -10.16
CA LEU A 28 4.16 29.44 -9.32
C LEU A 28 2.92 29.27 -10.19
N SER A 29 2.12 28.25 -9.88
CA SER A 29 0.84 28.02 -10.54
C SER A 29 -0.20 27.61 -9.52
N ARG A 30 -1.43 28.07 -9.72
CA ARG A 30 -2.59 27.66 -8.93
C ARG A 30 -3.01 26.21 -9.20
N ILE A 31 -2.70 25.69 -10.39
CA ILE A 31 -3.15 24.36 -10.83
C ILE A 31 -1.92 23.49 -11.14
N HIS A 32 -1.78 22.37 -10.42
CA HIS A 32 -0.65 21.45 -10.56
C HIS A 32 -0.47 20.91 -11.99
N ILE A 33 -1.57 20.75 -12.74
CA ILE A 33 -1.51 20.24 -14.12
C ILE A 33 -0.72 21.16 -15.06
N LEU A 34 -0.70 22.48 -14.79
CA LEU A 34 0.07 23.43 -15.60
C LEU A 34 1.57 23.28 -15.35
N LEU A 35 1.96 22.99 -14.10
CA LEU A 35 3.37 22.69 -13.76
C LEU A 35 3.81 21.37 -14.39
N ASN A 36 2.93 20.39 -14.54
CA ASN A 36 3.26 19.13 -15.25
C ASN A 36 3.58 19.39 -16.72
N LYS A 37 2.74 20.16 -17.41
CA LYS A 37 2.96 20.50 -18.82
C LYS A 37 4.25 21.29 -18.99
N LEU A 38 4.47 22.32 -18.18
CA LEU A 38 5.70 23.09 -18.22
C LEU A 38 6.94 22.23 -17.93
N SER A 39 6.85 21.31 -16.98
CA SER A 39 7.93 20.36 -16.67
C SER A 39 8.30 19.50 -17.89
N GLN A 40 7.31 19.00 -18.63
CA GLN A 40 7.55 18.26 -19.88
C GLN A 40 8.21 19.11 -20.97
N GLU A 41 7.79 20.37 -21.12
CA GLU A 41 8.42 21.30 -22.08
C GLU A 41 9.85 21.66 -21.68
N LEU A 42 10.12 21.86 -20.38
CA LEU A 42 11.48 22.13 -19.90
C LEU A 42 12.37 20.89 -20.07
N GLU A 43 11.84 19.68 -19.82
CA GLU A 43 12.51 18.40 -20.11
C GLU A 43 12.86 18.28 -21.62
N SER A 44 11.92 18.60 -22.51
CA SER A 44 12.13 18.52 -23.97
C SER A 44 13.21 19.49 -24.47
N LEU A 45 13.31 20.66 -23.82
CA LEU A 45 14.34 21.67 -24.11
C LEU A 45 15.69 21.40 -23.42
N GLY A 46 15.79 20.35 -22.60
CA GLY A 46 17.00 20.01 -21.84
C GLY A 46 17.30 20.96 -20.68
N VAL A 47 16.28 21.69 -20.19
CA VAL A 47 16.43 22.65 -19.09
C VAL A 47 16.28 21.93 -17.74
N PRO A 48 17.33 21.88 -16.90
CA PRO A 48 17.26 21.24 -15.60
C PRO A 48 16.33 22.02 -14.68
N HIS A 49 15.37 21.33 -14.07
CA HIS A 49 14.38 21.92 -13.16
C HIS A 49 13.94 20.91 -12.09
N GLU A 50 13.46 21.43 -10.96
CA GLU A 50 12.89 20.62 -9.89
C GLU A 50 11.41 20.96 -9.68
N LYS A 51 10.56 19.94 -9.75
CA LYS A 51 9.13 20.09 -9.47
C LYS A 51 8.81 19.74 -8.01
N ILE A 52 8.51 20.77 -7.22
CA ILE A 52 8.07 20.60 -5.84
C ILE A 52 6.63 20.06 -5.78
N GLY A 53 6.38 19.08 -4.90
CA GLY A 53 5.04 18.48 -4.70
C GLY A 53 4.81 17.13 -5.41
N ARG A 54 5.79 16.60 -6.15
CA ARG A 54 5.73 15.23 -6.72
C ARG A 54 5.72 14.11 -5.65
N LYS A 55 6.13 14.43 -4.41
CA LYS A 55 6.33 13.47 -3.32
C LYS A 55 5.07 12.70 -2.88
N LEU A 56 3.87 13.13 -3.28
CA LEU A 56 2.64 12.37 -3.03
C LEU A 56 2.57 11.08 -3.87
N GLU A 57 3.31 10.96 -4.98
CA GLU A 57 3.32 9.72 -5.80
C GLU A 57 3.86 8.53 -4.99
N LEU A 58 4.89 8.74 -4.17
CA LEU A 58 5.47 7.69 -3.33
C LEU A 58 4.47 7.23 -2.25
N THR A 59 3.84 8.18 -1.55
CA THR A 59 2.89 7.87 -0.47
C THR A 59 1.54 7.36 -1.00
N ASN A 60 1.21 7.65 -2.26
CA ASN A 60 0.03 7.11 -2.94
C ASN A 60 0.28 5.79 -3.66
N SER A 61 1.53 5.34 -3.73
CA SER A 61 1.86 4.04 -4.32
C SER A 61 1.12 2.91 -3.59
N GLU A 62 0.75 1.87 -4.33
CA GLU A 62 0.04 0.73 -3.75
C GLU A 62 0.86 0.04 -2.66
N GLY A 63 2.16 -0.17 -2.89
CA GLY A 63 3.07 -0.75 -1.91
C GLY A 63 3.13 0.06 -0.62
N PHE A 64 3.26 1.39 -0.71
CA PHE A 64 3.27 2.25 0.47
C PHE A 64 1.93 2.21 1.22
N ARG A 65 0.80 2.25 0.51
CA ARG A 65 -0.54 2.18 1.13
C ARG A 65 -0.76 0.87 1.87
N ARG A 66 -0.36 -0.27 1.28
CA ARG A 66 -0.44 -1.59 1.93
C ARG A 66 0.48 -1.70 3.14
N PHE A 67 1.72 -1.22 3.04
CA PHE A 67 2.66 -1.18 4.16
C PHE A 67 2.16 -0.29 5.30
N HIS A 68 1.66 0.91 4.98
CA HIS A 68 1.08 1.82 5.97
C HIS A 68 -0.16 1.22 6.62
N ALA A 69 -1.03 0.54 5.86
CA ALA A 69 -2.18 -0.19 6.40
C ALA A 69 -1.75 -1.29 7.38
N PHE A 70 -0.67 -2.01 7.09
CA PHE A 70 -0.10 -3.00 8.01
C PHE A 70 0.37 -2.34 9.32
N LEU A 71 1.12 -1.24 9.25
CA LEU A 71 1.53 -0.49 10.46
C LEU A 71 0.33 0.03 11.26
N LYS A 72 -0.70 0.53 10.58
CA LYS A 72 -1.94 0.99 11.24
C LYS A 72 -2.60 -0.14 12.02
N LEU A 73 -2.65 -1.35 11.48
CA LEU A 73 -3.25 -2.51 12.16
C LEU A 73 -2.48 -2.94 13.41
N MET A 74 -1.16 -2.79 13.42
CA MET A 74 -0.35 -3.08 14.61
C MET A 74 -0.73 -2.18 15.80
N VAL A 75 -1.14 -0.94 15.52
CA VAL A 75 -1.50 0.04 16.55
C VAL A 75 -3.02 0.04 16.80
N ASN A 76 -3.82 -0.19 15.76
CA ASN A 76 -5.27 -0.19 15.80
C ASN A 76 -5.83 -1.48 15.19
N PRO A 77 -6.10 -2.52 16.01
CA PRO A 77 -6.65 -3.77 15.51
C PRO A 77 -8.10 -3.62 15.00
N TYR A 78 -8.74 -2.47 15.16
CA TYR A 78 -10.12 -2.21 14.69
C TYR A 78 -10.21 -1.63 13.27
N ASP A 79 -9.07 -1.43 12.59
CA ASP A 79 -9.05 -0.87 11.22
C ASP A 79 -9.43 -1.89 10.14
N ASN A 80 -10.74 -2.09 9.93
CA ASN A 80 -11.26 -3.01 8.91
C ASN A 80 -10.81 -2.64 7.48
N PHE A 81 -10.60 -1.36 7.17
CA PHE A 81 -10.11 -0.91 5.86
C PHE A 81 -8.63 -1.25 5.68
N GLY A 82 -7.83 -1.03 6.71
CA GLY A 82 -6.44 -1.47 6.74
C GLY A 82 -6.33 -2.97 6.49
N PHE A 83 -7.17 -3.77 7.15
CA PHE A 83 -7.18 -5.22 6.99
C PHE A 83 -7.63 -5.65 5.58
N LEU A 84 -8.66 -5.00 5.03
CA LEU A 84 -9.10 -5.23 3.65
C LEU A 84 -7.96 -5.02 2.63
N LEU A 85 -7.16 -3.96 2.81
CA LEU A 85 -6.06 -3.61 1.91
C LEU A 85 -4.91 -4.63 1.93
N ILE A 86 -4.65 -5.25 3.09
CA ILE A 86 -3.53 -6.19 3.24
C ILE A 86 -3.94 -7.66 3.10
N ARG A 87 -5.24 -7.98 2.98
CA ARG A 87 -5.74 -9.37 2.97
C ARG A 87 -5.04 -10.25 1.93
N GLU A 88 -4.75 -9.71 0.75
CA GLU A 88 -4.10 -10.44 -0.34
C GLU A 88 -2.65 -10.78 0.01
N LEU A 89 -1.94 -9.88 0.70
CA LEU A 89 -0.58 -10.13 1.18
C LEU A 89 -0.56 -11.21 2.27
N LEU A 90 -1.65 -11.34 3.01
CA LEU A 90 -1.85 -12.39 4.02
C LEU A 90 -2.37 -13.71 3.41
N GLY A 91 -2.55 -13.79 2.09
CA GLY A 91 -3.07 -14.99 1.41
C GLY A 91 -4.57 -15.23 1.64
N ILE A 92 -5.33 -14.24 2.10
CA ILE A 92 -6.76 -14.37 2.39
C ILE A 92 -7.56 -14.14 1.10
N SER A 93 -8.20 -15.21 0.63
CA SER A 93 -9.10 -15.15 -0.53
C SER A 93 -10.31 -14.24 -0.26
N ARG A 94 -11.03 -13.86 -1.32
CA ARG A 94 -12.25 -13.05 -1.16
C ARG A 94 -13.33 -13.80 -0.38
N GLU A 95 -13.52 -15.09 -0.68
CA GLU A 95 -14.50 -15.95 -0.03
C GLU A 95 -14.20 -16.13 1.46
N SER A 96 -12.93 -16.38 1.81
CA SER A 96 -12.48 -16.48 3.20
C SER A 96 -12.68 -15.15 3.94
N TYR A 97 -12.42 -14.02 3.27
CA TYR A 97 -12.66 -12.69 3.83
C TYR A 97 -14.14 -12.40 4.09
N ASP A 98 -15.04 -12.82 3.18
CA ASP A 98 -16.48 -12.64 3.35
C ASP A 98 -17.00 -13.37 4.60
N LYS A 99 -16.47 -14.58 4.86
CA LYS A 99 -16.76 -15.36 6.08
C LYS A 99 -16.23 -14.66 7.35
N ILE A 100 -14.98 -14.18 7.30
CA ILE A 100 -14.39 -13.38 8.40
C ILE A 100 -15.27 -12.18 8.73
N ARG A 101 -15.75 -11.46 7.70
CA ARG A 101 -16.60 -10.29 7.87
C ARG A 101 -17.96 -10.63 8.49
N LEU A 102 -18.58 -11.74 8.06
CA LEU A 102 -19.85 -12.19 8.63
C LEU A 102 -19.72 -12.50 10.12
N ILE A 103 -18.72 -13.30 10.50
CA ILE A 103 -18.48 -13.71 11.89
C ILE A 103 -18.09 -12.50 12.74
N ALA A 104 -17.18 -11.66 12.26
CA ALA A 104 -16.76 -10.44 12.97
C ALA A 104 -17.97 -9.53 13.27
N THR A 105 -18.91 -9.42 12.33
CA THR A 105 -20.15 -8.65 12.52
C THR A 105 -21.04 -9.27 13.60
N GLN A 106 -21.22 -10.59 13.58
CA GLN A 106 -22.04 -11.32 14.56
C GLN A 106 -21.45 -11.24 15.98
N GLU A 107 -20.12 -11.25 16.09
CA GLU A 107 -19.41 -11.26 17.37
C GLU A 107 -19.00 -9.88 17.87
N GLY A 108 -19.31 -8.81 17.12
CA GLY A 108 -18.93 -7.44 17.48
C GLY A 108 -17.41 -7.19 17.48
N LYS A 109 -16.66 -7.92 16.65
CA LYS A 109 -15.20 -7.82 16.50
C LYS A 109 -14.82 -7.07 15.23
N SER A 110 -13.57 -6.64 15.15
CA SER A 110 -12.99 -6.25 13.87
C SER A 110 -12.66 -7.48 13.02
N HIS A 111 -12.53 -7.30 11.70
CA HIS A 111 -12.16 -8.37 10.78
C HIS A 111 -10.76 -8.92 11.10
N PHE A 112 -9.84 -8.04 11.51
CA PHE A 112 -8.48 -8.42 11.90
C PHE A 112 -8.48 -9.25 13.19
N GLN A 113 -9.26 -8.85 14.20
CA GLN A 113 -9.37 -9.60 15.46
C GLN A 113 -9.92 -11.01 15.24
N GLU A 114 -10.92 -11.15 14.38
CA GLU A 114 -11.50 -12.44 14.02
C GLU A 114 -10.48 -13.35 13.31
N TRP A 115 -9.77 -12.80 12.32
CA TRP A 115 -8.72 -13.53 11.62
C TRP A 115 -7.56 -13.91 12.54
N TRP A 116 -7.10 -12.98 13.39
CA TRP A 116 -5.97 -13.19 14.30
C TRP A 116 -6.29 -14.23 15.38
N GLY A 117 -7.50 -14.19 15.93
CA GLY A 117 -7.95 -15.17 16.92
C GLY A 117 -7.86 -16.61 16.41
N LYS A 118 -8.23 -16.83 15.13
CA LYS A 118 -8.13 -18.16 14.49
C LYS A 118 -6.70 -18.62 14.32
N ILE A 119 -5.79 -17.73 13.92
CA ILE A 119 -4.35 -18.07 13.79
C ILE A 119 -3.74 -18.43 15.15
N SER A 120 -4.08 -17.68 16.20
CA SER A 120 -3.57 -17.97 17.56
C SER A 120 -4.00 -19.36 18.02
N ILE A 121 -5.29 -19.69 17.86
CA ILE A 121 -5.83 -21.02 18.22
C ILE A 121 -5.13 -22.14 17.42
N TYR A 122 -4.88 -21.91 16.13
CA TYR A 122 -4.16 -22.86 15.28
C TYR A 122 -2.73 -23.11 15.76
N GLU A 123 -1.94 -22.05 16.00
CA GLU A 123 -0.55 -22.20 16.46
C GLU A 123 -0.47 -22.85 17.85
N ASP A 124 -1.43 -22.58 18.74
CA ASP A 124 -1.50 -23.22 20.05
C ASP A 124 -1.82 -24.72 19.94
N LYS A 125 -2.78 -25.12 19.10
CA LYS A 125 -3.09 -26.53 18.82
C LYS A 125 -1.88 -27.27 18.22
N LYS A 126 -1.20 -26.63 17.28
CA LYS A 126 0.03 -27.15 16.66
C LYS A 126 1.14 -27.37 17.69
N ARG A 127 1.36 -26.40 18.58
CA ARG A 127 2.33 -26.53 19.69
C ARG A 127 1.98 -27.68 20.63
N ALA A 128 0.70 -27.80 21.00
CA ALA A 128 0.23 -28.88 21.87
C ALA A 128 0.42 -30.27 21.25
N TYR A 129 0.13 -30.42 19.95
CA TYR A 129 0.35 -31.68 19.23
C TYR A 129 1.84 -32.10 19.23
N PHE A 130 2.75 -31.18 18.93
CA PHE A 130 4.19 -31.45 18.96
C PHE A 130 4.71 -31.80 20.36
N ALA A 131 4.19 -31.12 21.39
CA ALA A 131 4.52 -31.41 22.78
C ALA A 131 4.04 -32.81 23.21
N ALA A 132 2.86 -33.24 22.76
CA ALA A 132 2.26 -34.52 23.13
C ALA A 132 2.88 -35.72 22.41
N THR A 133 3.31 -35.54 21.15
CA THR A 133 3.79 -36.66 20.32
C THR A 133 5.28 -36.97 20.48
N LYS A 134 6.09 -36.10 21.11
CA LYS A 134 7.56 -36.22 21.21
C LYS A 134 8.29 -36.47 19.87
N THR A 135 7.61 -36.26 18.74
CA THR A 135 8.14 -36.50 17.40
C THR A 135 8.40 -35.15 16.76
N SER A 136 9.67 -34.84 16.47
CA SER A 136 10.09 -33.55 15.93
C SER A 136 9.94 -33.42 14.42
N ALA A 137 9.46 -34.44 13.70
CA ALA A 137 9.44 -34.40 12.26
C ALA A 137 8.31 -35.25 11.69
N ILE A 138 7.59 -34.64 10.75
CA ILE A 138 6.61 -35.24 9.84
C ILE A 138 5.20 -35.37 10.43
N TYR A 139 4.39 -34.35 10.16
CA TYR A 139 2.95 -34.56 10.05
C TYR A 139 2.66 -35.38 8.79
N PRO A 140 1.67 -36.28 8.80
CA PRO A 140 1.05 -36.74 7.57
C PRO A 140 0.50 -35.51 6.85
N ALA A 141 0.93 -35.26 5.61
CA ALA A 141 0.48 -34.14 4.78
C ALA A 141 -1.06 -34.06 4.66
N GLU A 142 -1.74 -35.18 4.93
CA GLU A 142 -3.20 -35.31 4.88
C GLU A 142 -3.92 -34.67 6.07
N LEU A 143 -3.33 -34.68 7.28
CA LEU A 143 -3.88 -33.94 8.42
C LEU A 143 -3.77 -32.42 8.22
N TRP A 144 -2.71 -31.96 7.54
CA TRP A 144 -2.57 -30.56 7.16
C TRP A 144 -3.58 -30.13 6.10
N LYS A 145 -3.85 -30.96 5.09
CA LYS A 145 -4.90 -30.68 4.11
C LYS A 145 -6.27 -30.63 4.76
N ALA A 146 -6.65 -31.62 5.56
CA ALA A 146 -7.97 -31.66 6.21
C ALA A 146 -8.20 -30.46 7.14
N PHE A 147 -7.17 -30.02 7.88
CA PHE A 147 -7.30 -28.89 8.81
C PHE A 147 -7.12 -27.53 8.12
N ALA A 148 -6.29 -27.46 7.08
CA ALA A 148 -6.25 -26.28 6.20
C ALA A 148 -7.56 -26.13 5.42
N GLU A 149 -8.25 -27.21 5.05
CA GLU A 149 -9.62 -27.18 4.51
C GLU A 149 -10.65 -26.75 5.57
N GLU A 150 -10.45 -27.11 6.84
CA GLU A 150 -11.30 -26.64 7.95
C GLU A 150 -11.10 -25.13 8.26
N LEU A 151 -9.86 -24.62 8.12
CA LEU A 151 -9.52 -23.20 8.27
C LEU A 151 -9.83 -22.38 7.01
N ASN A 152 -9.66 -22.98 5.84
CA ASN A 152 -10.00 -22.44 4.54
C ASN A 152 -11.37 -23.00 4.17
N TYR A 153 -12.37 -22.57 4.96
CA TYR A 153 -13.77 -22.99 4.82
C TYR A 153 -14.16 -23.20 3.34
N PRO A 154 -14.88 -24.29 2.98
CA PRO A 154 -15.57 -24.38 1.68
C PRO A 154 -16.51 -23.19 1.51
#